data_AF-A0A3D0TZK2-F1
#
_entry.id   AF-A0A3D0TZK2-F1
#
_cell.length_a   1.000
_cell.length_b   1.000
_cell.length_c   1.000
_cell.angle_alpha   90.00
_cell.angle_beta   90.00
_cell.angle_gamma   90.00
#
_symmetry.space_group_name_H-M   'P 1'
#
loop_
_entity.id
_entity.type
_entity.pdbx_description
1 polymer ?
#
loop_
_entity_poly.entity_id
_entity_poly.type
_entity_poly.pdbx_seq_one_letter_code
_entity_poly.pdbx_strand_id
1 'polypeptide(L)'
;MTAVVTALILLCGAATSPRRRRRIAAAFAARRLRRRARRRAGLVGEYCAGIARRLHAGETLLQAMTAGATGSAAGDARPLREPISRLLDEHARGVTLARAAQRWATRDATEETALLSIAVSLASEQVGADPALFDRVAQTIGARNDLVADARVQVAQARASIWVVASLPWAIAVVLLAEGGTAADVLLHTPLGWFSVAAAALMELAGIAWMRGLIERAVP
;
A
#
# COMPACT_ATOMS: atom_id res chain seq x y z
N MET A 1 -21.15 25.51 35.81
CA MET A 1 -21.75 24.47 34.93
C MET A 1 -22.18 25.03 33.57
N THR A 2 -22.72 26.25 33.50
CA THR A 2 -23.13 26.94 32.25
C THR A 2 -21.99 27.25 31.28
N ALA A 3 -20.81 27.65 31.77
CA ALA A 3 -19.65 27.99 30.92
C ALA A 3 -19.08 26.81 30.12
N VAL A 4 -19.15 25.58 30.65
CA VAL A 4 -18.66 24.36 29.99
C VAL A 4 -19.60 23.95 28.85
N VAL A 5 -20.91 24.14 29.04
CA VAL A 5 -21.94 23.84 28.04
C VAL A 5 -21.84 24.83 26.86
N THR A 6 -21.60 26.12 27.11
CA THR A 6 -21.41 27.11 26.04
C THR A 6 -20.12 26.88 25.25
N ALA A 7 -19.04 26.43 25.91
CA ALA A 7 -17.78 26.07 25.24
C ALA A 7 -17.92 24.83 24.35
N LEU A 8 -18.68 23.81 24.76
CA LEU A 8 -18.98 22.62 23.97
C LEU A 8 -19.85 22.93 22.74
N ILE A 9 -20.83 23.84 22.88
CA ILE A 9 -21.72 24.24 21.78
C ILE A 9 -20.96 25.10 20.74
N LEU A 10 -20.04 25.98 21.17
CA LEU A 10 -19.18 26.77 20.27
C LEU A 10 -18.15 25.89 19.53
N LEU A 11 -17.61 24.85 20.18
CA LEU A 11 -16.74 23.86 19.52
C LEU A 11 -17.49 23.03 18.46
N CYS A 12 -18.78 22.75 18.71
CA CYS A 12 -19.67 22.05 17.76
C CYS A 12 -20.10 22.96 16.59
N GLY A 13 -20.31 24.26 16.84
CA GLY A 13 -20.69 25.25 15.81
C GLY A 13 -19.57 25.56 14.81
N ALA A 14 -18.30 25.46 15.21
CA ALA A 14 -17.15 25.63 14.31
C ALA A 14 -16.89 24.40 13.39
N ALA A 15 -17.55 23.26 13.68
CA ALA A 15 -17.31 21.99 12.98
C ALA A 15 -17.99 21.89 11.60
N THR A 16 -18.90 22.81 11.26
CA THR A 16 -19.62 22.83 9.97
C THR A 16 -19.11 23.89 9.01
N SER A 17 -17.85 24.32 9.14
CA SER A 17 -17.28 25.22 8.13
C SER A 17 -17.25 24.53 6.73
N PRO A 18 -17.79 25.17 5.68
CA PRO A 18 -17.80 24.60 4.32
C PRO A 18 -16.39 24.34 3.76
N ARG A 19 -15.37 24.99 4.36
CA ARG A 19 -13.94 24.76 4.09
C ARG A 19 -13.45 23.39 4.55
N ARG A 20 -13.96 22.84 5.68
CA ARG A 20 -13.59 21.52 6.20
C ARG A 20 -14.18 20.40 5.33
N ARG A 21 -15.43 20.53 4.88
CA ARG A 21 -16.07 19.58 3.95
C ARG A 21 -15.34 19.51 2.60
N ARG A 22 -14.92 20.64 2.04
CA ARG A 22 -14.10 20.69 0.82
C ARG A 22 -12.73 20.03 0.99
N ARG A 23 -12.05 20.25 2.13
CA ARG A 23 -10.76 19.59 2.43
C ARG A 23 -10.89 18.08 2.58
N ILE A 24 -11.93 17.62 3.29
CA ILE A 24 -12.19 16.19 3.46
C ILE A 24 -12.52 15.56 2.10
N ALA A 25 -13.41 16.15 1.31
CA ALA A 25 -13.74 15.67 -0.03
C ALA A 25 -12.51 15.60 -0.96
N ALA A 26 -11.66 16.64 -0.95
CA ALA A 26 -10.42 16.66 -1.71
C ALA A 26 -9.42 15.59 -1.25
N ALA A 27 -9.29 15.38 0.07
CA ALA A 27 -8.42 14.33 0.62
C ALA A 27 -8.94 12.92 0.27
N PHE A 28 -10.25 12.70 0.32
CA PHE A 28 -10.86 11.43 -0.12
C PHE A 28 -10.69 11.20 -1.62
N ALA A 29 -10.88 12.22 -2.45
CA ALA A 29 -10.64 12.15 -3.88
C ALA A 29 -9.16 11.83 -4.18
N ALA A 30 -8.22 12.53 -3.55
CA ALA A 30 -6.79 12.28 -3.69
C ALA A 30 -6.40 10.86 -3.23
N ARG A 31 -6.94 10.38 -2.11
CA ARG A 31 -6.73 8.99 -1.64
C ARG A 31 -7.28 7.97 -2.62
N ARG A 32 -8.47 8.21 -3.20
CA ARG A 32 -9.08 7.31 -4.19
C ARG A 32 -8.24 7.25 -5.47
N LEU A 33 -7.74 8.39 -5.95
CA LEU A 33 -6.86 8.47 -7.11
C LEU A 33 -5.54 7.72 -6.86
N ARG A 34 -4.89 7.94 -5.71
CA ARG A 34 -3.67 7.22 -5.33
C ARG A 34 -3.88 5.71 -5.23
N ARG A 35 -5.01 5.27 -4.64
CA ARG A 35 -5.35 3.83 -4.59
C ARG A 35 -5.54 3.23 -5.99
N ARG A 36 -6.17 3.97 -6.91
CA ARG A 36 -6.32 3.53 -8.30
C ARG A 36 -4.98 3.47 -9.04
N ALA A 37 -4.10 4.45 -8.83
CA ALA A 37 -2.75 4.44 -9.39
C ALA A 37 -1.94 3.25 -8.87
N ARG A 38 -1.93 2.99 -7.55
CA ARG A 38 -1.25 1.82 -6.96
C ARG A 38 -1.79 0.48 -7.47
N ARG A 39 -3.11 0.35 -7.65
CA ARG A 39 -3.70 -0.87 -8.24
C ARG A 39 -3.24 -1.10 -9.68
N ARG A 40 -3.12 -0.02 -10.46
CA ARG A 40 -2.58 -0.10 -11.83
C ARG A 40 -1.10 -0.46 -11.82
N ALA A 41 -0.31 0.19 -10.96
CA ALA A 41 1.12 -0.06 -10.81
C ALA A 41 1.45 -1.55 -10.56
N GLY A 42 0.69 -2.21 -9.67
CA GLY A 42 0.85 -3.64 -9.40
C GLY A 42 0.61 -4.55 -10.61
N LEU A 43 -0.08 -4.08 -11.65
CA LEU A 43 -0.37 -4.82 -12.88
C LEU A 43 0.60 -4.49 -14.02
N VAL A 44 1.44 -3.45 -13.88
CA VAL A 44 2.36 -3.01 -14.94
C VAL A 44 3.40 -4.09 -15.25
N GLY A 45 3.90 -4.79 -14.24
CA GLY A 45 4.86 -5.89 -14.43
C GLY A 45 4.28 -7.03 -15.28
N GLU A 46 3.05 -7.46 -14.99
CA GLU A 46 2.34 -8.48 -15.76
C GLU A 46 2.05 -8.01 -17.19
N TYR A 47 1.70 -6.74 -17.36
CA TYR A 47 1.51 -6.12 -18.67
C TYR A 47 2.81 -6.11 -19.50
N CYS A 48 3.95 -5.73 -18.90
CA CYS A 48 5.26 -5.81 -19.55
C CYS A 48 5.61 -7.24 -19.97
N ALA A 49 5.36 -8.23 -19.10
CA ALA A 49 5.57 -9.64 -19.43
C ALA A 49 4.67 -10.09 -20.61
N GLY A 50 3.43 -9.59 -20.67
CA GLY A 50 2.51 -9.80 -21.79
C GLY A 50 3.01 -9.21 -23.11
N ILE A 51 3.57 -8.00 -23.07
CA ILE A 51 4.21 -7.38 -24.24
C ILE A 51 5.42 -8.21 -24.67
N ALA A 52 6.30 -8.58 -23.75
CA ALA A 52 7.51 -9.34 -24.06
C ALA A 52 7.19 -10.63 -24.80
N ARG A 53 6.20 -11.41 -24.31
CA ARG A 53 5.74 -12.65 -24.99
C ARG A 53 5.28 -12.42 -26.43
N ARG A 54 4.62 -11.29 -26.70
CA ARG A 54 4.12 -10.93 -28.04
C ARG A 54 5.24 -10.45 -28.96
N LEU A 55 6.19 -9.69 -28.42
CA LEU A 55 7.38 -9.29 -29.16
C LEU A 55 8.24 -10.51 -29.52
N HIS A 56 8.39 -11.49 -28.62
CA HIS A 56 9.02 -12.79 -28.91
C HIS A 56 8.28 -13.56 -30.00
N ALA A 57 6.95 -13.42 -30.11
CA ALA A 57 6.15 -13.99 -31.19
C ALA A 57 6.27 -13.20 -32.52
N GLY A 58 7.08 -12.14 -32.56
CA GLY A 58 7.30 -11.30 -33.75
C GLY A 58 6.27 -10.20 -33.95
N GLU A 59 5.38 -9.94 -32.98
CA GLU A 59 4.46 -8.80 -33.06
C GLU A 59 5.24 -7.47 -32.94
N THR A 60 4.74 -6.44 -33.61
CA THR A 60 5.23 -5.07 -33.39
C THR A 60 4.80 -4.56 -32.02
N LEU A 61 5.54 -3.59 -31.45
CA LEU A 61 5.19 -2.97 -30.17
C LEU A 61 3.75 -2.43 -30.14
N LEU A 62 3.31 -1.82 -31.24
CA LEU A 62 1.96 -1.26 -31.33
C LEU A 62 0.89 -2.37 -31.30
N GLN A 63 1.12 -3.49 -31.99
CA GLN A 63 0.24 -4.67 -31.92
C GLN A 63 0.22 -5.27 -30.51
N ALA A 64 1.39 -5.40 -29.88
CA ALA A 64 1.50 -5.94 -28.54
C ALA A 64 0.74 -5.10 -27.51
N MET A 65 0.87 -3.76 -27.58
CA MET A 65 0.19 -2.82 -26.70
C MET A 65 -1.32 -2.76 -26.95
N THR A 66 -1.76 -2.74 -28.22
CA THR A 66 -3.19 -2.71 -28.56
C THR A 66 -3.91 -3.96 -28.06
N ALA A 67 -3.30 -5.13 -28.22
CA ALA A 67 -3.90 -6.38 -27.76
C ALA A 67 -3.88 -6.55 -26.23
N GLY A 68 -2.90 -5.95 -25.56
CA GLY A 68 -2.93 -5.81 -24.10
C GLY A 68 -4.05 -4.87 -23.61
N ALA A 69 -4.40 -3.84 -24.37
CA ALA A 69 -5.49 -2.91 -24.05
C ALA A 69 -6.89 -3.52 -24.24
N THR A 70 -7.08 -4.39 -25.25
CA THR A 70 -8.38 -5.03 -25.53
C THR A 70 -8.68 -6.20 -24.58
N GLY A 71 -7.69 -6.68 -23.81
CA GLY A 71 -7.90 -7.65 -22.75
C GLY A 71 -7.63 -9.11 -23.12
N SER A 72 -6.88 -9.35 -24.20
CA SER A 72 -6.44 -10.69 -24.58
C SER A 72 -5.19 -11.16 -23.81
N ALA A 73 -4.60 -10.29 -22.98
CA ALA A 73 -3.59 -10.69 -22.01
C ALA A 73 -4.29 -11.24 -20.76
N ALA A 74 -3.98 -12.48 -20.41
CA ALA A 74 -4.44 -13.15 -19.20
C ALA A 74 -4.34 -12.24 -17.97
N GLY A 75 -5.37 -12.23 -17.13
CA GLY A 75 -5.40 -11.48 -15.88
C GLY A 75 -6.39 -10.31 -15.86
N ASP A 76 -6.74 -9.89 -14.64
CA ASP A 76 -7.70 -8.85 -14.28
C ASP A 76 -7.15 -7.43 -14.60
N ALA A 77 -6.55 -7.25 -15.79
CA ALA A 77 -5.89 -6.05 -16.29
C ALA A 77 -6.87 -4.91 -16.64
N ARG A 78 -8.15 -5.04 -16.28
CA ARG A 78 -9.19 -4.03 -16.46
C ARG A 78 -8.76 -2.62 -16.00
N PRO A 79 -8.00 -2.43 -14.89
CA PRO A 79 -7.53 -1.11 -14.47
C PRO A 79 -6.54 -0.46 -15.44
N LEU A 80 -5.81 -1.24 -16.24
CA LEU A 80 -4.81 -0.73 -17.20
C LEU A 80 -5.40 -0.43 -18.59
N ARG A 81 -6.57 -1.01 -18.93
CA ARG A 81 -7.20 -0.83 -20.25
C ARG A 81 -7.42 0.63 -20.60
N GLU A 82 -8.06 1.42 -19.72
CA GLU A 82 -8.38 2.84 -19.99
C GLU A 82 -7.10 3.71 -20.16
N PRO A 83 -6.09 3.63 -19.29
CA PRO A 83 -4.85 4.39 -19.49
C PRO A 83 -4.10 4.02 -20.76
N ILE A 84 -4.02 2.74 -21.10
CA ILE A 84 -3.32 2.27 -22.30
C ILE A 84 -4.11 2.64 -23.56
N SER A 85 -5.43 2.48 -23.56
CA SER A 85 -6.26 2.90 -24.69
C SER A 85 -6.13 4.39 -24.92
N ARG A 86 -6.17 5.21 -23.86
CA ARG A 86 -5.93 6.66 -23.96
C ARG A 86 -4.54 6.98 -24.52
N LEU A 87 -3.50 6.24 -24.13
CA LEU A 87 -2.14 6.39 -24.66
C LEU A 87 -2.10 6.08 -26.17
N LEU A 88 -2.70 4.96 -26.59
CA LEU A 88 -2.79 4.56 -27.99
C LEU A 88 -3.62 5.56 -28.81
N ASP A 89 -4.71 6.10 -28.25
CA ASP A 89 -5.52 7.14 -28.87
C ASP A 89 -4.74 8.46 -29.01
N GLU A 90 -3.92 8.84 -28.02
CA GLU A 90 -3.01 9.99 -28.12
C GLU A 90 -2.00 9.76 -29.25
N HIS A 91 -1.48 8.53 -29.38
CA HIS A 91 -0.57 8.17 -30.45
C HIS A 91 -1.20 8.25 -31.84
N ALA A 92 -2.42 7.72 -31.99
CA ALA A 92 -3.20 7.80 -33.23
C ALA A 92 -3.50 9.25 -33.67
N ARG A 93 -3.56 10.20 -32.71
CA ARG A 93 -3.69 11.65 -32.97
C ARG A 93 -2.36 12.36 -33.27
N GLY A 94 -1.28 11.62 -33.51
CA GLY A 94 0.02 12.16 -33.91
C GLY A 94 0.96 12.52 -32.75
N VAL A 95 0.62 12.19 -31.50
CA VAL A 95 1.59 12.30 -30.39
C VAL A 95 2.57 11.14 -30.46
N THR A 96 3.85 11.37 -30.21
CA THR A 96 4.81 10.25 -30.15
C THR A 96 4.47 9.30 -29.02
N LEU A 97 4.69 7.99 -29.22
CA LEU A 97 4.37 6.96 -28.24
C LEU A 97 5.12 7.20 -26.91
N ALA A 98 6.39 7.59 -26.99
CA ALA A 98 7.22 8.03 -25.87
C ALA A 98 6.55 9.15 -25.06
N ARG A 99 6.09 10.22 -25.72
CA ARG A 99 5.47 11.37 -25.05
C ARG A 99 4.12 11.03 -24.44
N ALA A 100 3.32 10.19 -25.08
CA ALA A 100 2.05 9.71 -24.54
C ALA A 100 2.28 8.84 -23.29
N ALA A 101 3.29 7.96 -23.31
CA ALA A 101 3.68 7.15 -22.16
C ALA A 101 4.21 8.00 -20.99
N GLN A 102 5.03 9.01 -21.27
CA GLN A 102 5.54 9.93 -20.26
C GLN A 102 4.43 10.77 -19.61
N ARG A 103 3.43 11.20 -20.39
CA ARG A 103 2.23 11.87 -19.85
C ARG A 103 1.43 10.97 -18.91
N TRP A 104 1.36 9.68 -19.20
CA TRP A 104 0.71 8.75 -18.29
C TRP A 104 1.53 8.54 -17.01
N ALA A 105 2.84 8.31 -17.12
CA ALA A 105 3.73 8.15 -15.96
C ALA A 105 3.71 9.36 -15.02
N THR A 106 3.69 10.59 -15.56
CA THR A 106 3.59 11.82 -14.76
C THR A 106 2.23 11.99 -14.07
N ARG A 107 1.14 11.50 -14.66
CA ARG A 107 -0.21 11.54 -14.06
C ARG A 107 -0.37 10.53 -12.93
N ASP A 108 0.13 9.31 -13.12
CA ASP A 108 0.03 8.24 -12.11
C ASP A 108 1.08 8.37 -11.01
N ALA A 109 2.25 8.93 -11.34
CA ALA A 109 3.37 9.18 -10.45
C ALA A 109 3.77 7.93 -9.64
N THR A 110 3.78 6.77 -10.31
CA THR A 110 4.27 5.50 -9.75
C THR A 110 5.54 5.06 -10.46
N GLU A 111 6.41 4.35 -9.73
CA GLU A 111 7.72 3.94 -10.25
C GLU A 111 7.58 2.93 -11.39
N GLU A 112 6.61 2.03 -11.30
CA GLU A 112 6.28 1.02 -12.29
C GLU A 112 5.83 1.66 -13.61
N THR A 113 4.94 2.66 -13.54
CA THR A 113 4.54 3.42 -14.73
C THR A 113 5.68 4.23 -15.33
N ALA A 114 6.61 4.71 -14.50
CA ALA A 114 7.81 5.39 -14.98
C ALA A 114 8.74 4.43 -15.73
N LEU A 115 9.01 3.25 -15.18
CA LEU A 115 9.78 2.18 -15.83
C LEU A 115 9.17 1.77 -17.18
N LEU A 116 7.85 1.57 -17.22
CA LEU A 116 7.16 1.27 -18.47
C LEU A 116 7.28 2.43 -19.48
N SER A 117 7.17 3.69 -19.04
CA SER A 117 7.33 4.83 -19.96
C SER A 117 8.73 4.92 -20.57
N ILE A 118 9.76 4.60 -19.78
CA ILE A 118 11.14 4.55 -20.26
C ILE A 118 11.31 3.41 -21.27
N ALA A 119 10.79 2.21 -20.96
CA ALA A 119 10.85 1.07 -21.87
C ALA A 119 10.13 1.35 -23.20
N VAL A 120 8.92 1.93 -23.15
CA VAL A 120 8.16 2.31 -24.35
C VAL A 120 8.90 3.38 -25.16
N SER A 121 9.53 4.35 -24.50
CA SER A 121 10.28 5.40 -25.20
C SER A 121 11.46 4.81 -25.97
N LEU A 122 12.29 3.99 -25.29
CA LEU A 122 13.41 3.27 -25.91
C LEU A 122 12.96 2.37 -27.05
N ALA A 123 11.89 1.59 -26.84
CA ALA A 123 11.36 0.68 -27.84
C ALA A 123 10.71 1.39 -29.03
N SER A 124 10.26 2.64 -28.86
CA SER A 124 9.66 3.43 -29.95
C SER A 124 10.70 4.12 -30.85
N GLU A 125 11.93 4.30 -30.36
CA GLU A 125 13.03 4.91 -31.12
C GLU A 125 13.80 3.87 -31.95
N GLN A 126 13.68 2.59 -31.61
CA GLN A 126 14.37 1.49 -32.28
C GLN A 126 13.50 0.85 -33.38
N VAL A 127 14.13 0.41 -34.47
CA VAL A 127 13.46 -0.37 -35.53
C VAL A 127 13.29 -1.80 -35.04
N GLY A 128 12.13 -2.08 -34.45
CA GLY A 128 11.83 -3.37 -33.81
C GLY A 128 12.10 -3.32 -32.31
N ALA A 129 11.06 -3.55 -31.50
CA ALA A 129 11.19 -3.52 -30.05
C ALA A 129 11.88 -4.79 -29.54
N ASP A 130 13.00 -4.64 -28.83
CA ASP A 130 13.69 -5.74 -28.16
C ASP A 130 12.78 -6.38 -27.09
N PRO A 131 12.36 -7.65 -27.25
CA PRO A 131 11.56 -8.35 -26.23
C PRO A 131 12.24 -8.37 -24.86
N ALA A 132 13.58 -8.47 -24.83
CA ALA A 132 14.35 -8.57 -23.60
C ALA A 132 14.32 -7.29 -22.77
N LEU A 133 14.03 -6.13 -23.38
CA LEU A 133 13.79 -4.89 -22.66
C LEU A 133 12.56 -5.02 -21.75
N PHE A 134 11.44 -5.51 -22.29
CA PHE A 134 10.21 -5.67 -21.53
C PHE A 134 10.30 -6.82 -20.51
N ASP A 135 11.06 -7.88 -20.81
CA ASP A 135 11.37 -8.94 -19.84
C ASP A 135 12.12 -8.38 -18.63
N ARG A 136 13.16 -7.55 -18.85
CA ARG A 136 13.92 -6.93 -17.75
C ARG A 136 13.04 -6.02 -16.89
N VAL A 137 12.16 -5.23 -17.50
CA VAL A 137 11.21 -4.39 -16.73
C VAL A 137 10.22 -5.26 -15.94
N ALA A 138 9.66 -6.30 -16.55
CA ALA A 138 8.76 -7.23 -15.87
C ALA A 138 9.44 -7.93 -14.69
N GLN A 139 10.66 -8.43 -14.88
CA GLN A 139 11.47 -9.05 -13.82
C GLN A 139 11.79 -8.07 -12.71
N THR A 140 12.17 -6.82 -13.04
CA THR A 140 12.49 -5.80 -12.04
C THR A 140 11.28 -5.44 -11.17
N ILE A 141 10.11 -5.28 -11.80
CA ILE A 141 8.86 -5.00 -11.07
C ILE A 141 8.42 -6.22 -10.25
N GLY A 142 8.52 -7.43 -10.84
CA GLY A 142 8.20 -8.70 -10.17
C GLY A 142 9.06 -8.93 -8.93
N ALA A 143 10.39 -8.84 -9.07
CA ALA A 143 11.32 -9.01 -7.96
C ALA A 143 11.03 -8.03 -6.80
N ARG A 144 10.67 -6.79 -7.11
CA ARG A 144 10.25 -5.83 -6.07
C ARG A 144 8.95 -6.24 -5.38
N ASN A 145 7.97 -6.71 -6.13
CA ASN A 145 6.71 -7.19 -5.56
C ASN A 145 6.93 -8.43 -4.68
N ASP A 146 7.79 -9.34 -5.10
CA ASP A 146 8.15 -10.54 -4.34
C ASP A 146 8.87 -10.17 -3.04
N LEU A 147 9.83 -9.23 -3.10
CA LEU A 147 10.48 -8.70 -1.89
C LEU A 147 9.49 -8.08 -0.91
N VAL A 148 8.49 -7.33 -1.40
CA VAL A 148 7.43 -6.75 -0.55
C VAL A 148 6.52 -7.84 0.01
N ALA A 149 6.20 -8.86 -0.78
CA ALA A 149 5.40 -10.00 -0.34
C ALA A 149 6.11 -10.79 0.77
N ASP A 150 7.39 -11.09 0.58
CA ASP A 150 8.22 -11.78 1.56
C ASP A 150 8.35 -10.97 2.86
N ALA A 151 8.59 -9.66 2.75
CA ALA A 151 8.63 -8.77 3.90
C ALA A 151 7.28 -8.77 4.67
N ARG A 152 6.15 -8.80 3.96
CA ARG A 152 4.82 -8.89 4.60
C ARG A 152 4.61 -10.21 5.32
N VAL A 153 5.07 -11.31 4.75
CA VAL A 153 4.99 -12.64 5.38
C VAL A 153 5.84 -12.67 6.65
N GLN A 154 7.09 -12.19 6.57
CA GLN A 154 8.00 -12.13 7.73
C GLN A 154 7.43 -11.24 8.85
N VAL A 155 6.85 -10.09 8.50
CA VAL A 155 6.22 -9.19 9.47
C VAL A 155 4.94 -9.81 10.06
N ALA A 156 4.19 -10.60 9.29
CA ALA A 156 3.04 -11.33 9.81
C ALA A 156 3.46 -12.36 10.87
N GLN A 157 4.57 -13.08 10.63
CA GLN A 157 5.16 -13.99 11.61
C GLN A 157 5.62 -13.23 12.86
N ALA A 158 6.38 -12.13 12.70
CA ALA A 158 6.81 -11.30 13.83
C ALA A 158 5.62 -10.79 14.64
N ARG A 159 4.53 -10.40 13.97
CA ARG A 159 3.29 -9.95 14.62
C ARG A 159 2.60 -11.06 15.42
N ALA A 160 2.65 -12.30 14.96
CA ALA A 160 2.12 -13.44 15.71
C ALA A 160 2.92 -13.68 17.00
N SER A 161 4.25 -13.60 16.94
CA SER A 161 5.12 -13.75 18.12
C SER A 161 4.89 -12.69 19.19
N ILE A 162 4.54 -11.45 18.80
CA ILE A 162 4.19 -10.38 19.75
C ILE A 162 3.03 -10.79 20.65
N TRP A 163 1.99 -11.42 20.09
CA TRP A 163 0.84 -11.85 20.87
C TRP A 163 1.15 -12.96 21.85
N VAL A 164 2.11 -13.84 21.52
CA VAL A 164 2.58 -14.90 22.42
C VAL A 164 3.36 -14.31 23.60
N VAL A 165 4.28 -13.38 23.33
CA VAL A 165 5.06 -12.74 24.41
C VAL A 165 4.16 -11.83 25.26
N ALA A 166 3.25 -11.08 24.63
CA ALA A 166 2.33 -10.18 25.32
C ALA A 166 1.23 -10.91 26.11
N SER A 167 1.00 -12.21 25.89
CA SER A 167 0.08 -12.98 26.74
C SER A 167 0.77 -13.56 27.98
N LEU A 168 2.11 -13.60 28.00
CA LEU A 168 2.88 -14.24 29.06
C LEU A 168 2.67 -13.59 30.44
N PRO A 169 2.71 -12.25 30.59
CA PRO A 169 2.49 -11.62 31.89
C PRO A 169 1.08 -11.86 32.41
N TRP A 170 0.10 -11.92 31.51
CA TRP A 170 -1.29 -12.23 31.86
C TRP A 170 -1.47 -13.68 32.28
N ALA A 171 -0.83 -14.63 31.60
CA ALA A 171 -0.83 -16.03 32.00
C ALA A 171 -0.22 -16.21 33.40
N ILE A 172 0.91 -15.56 33.67
CA ILE A 172 1.55 -15.56 34.99
C ILE A 172 0.62 -14.95 36.04
N ALA A 173 0.00 -13.80 35.75
CA ALA A 173 -0.94 -13.16 36.66
C ALA A 173 -2.13 -14.07 37.00
N VAL A 174 -2.70 -14.77 36.01
CA VAL A 174 -3.80 -15.73 36.24
C VAL A 174 -3.38 -16.89 37.13
N VAL A 175 -2.19 -17.47 36.91
CA VAL A 175 -1.66 -18.56 37.75
C VAL A 175 -1.45 -18.08 39.19
N LEU A 176 -0.83 -16.91 39.37
CA LEU A 176 -0.64 -16.31 40.70
C LEU A 176 -1.97 -16.11 41.44
N LEU A 177 -3.00 -15.63 40.74
CA LEU A 177 -4.34 -15.44 41.30
C LEU A 177 -5.02 -16.77 41.65
N ALA A 178 -4.77 -17.83 40.88
CA ALA A 178 -5.35 -19.15 41.10
C ALA A 178 -4.70 -19.90 42.29
N GLU A 179 -3.41 -19.69 42.54
CA GLU A 179 -2.70 -20.29 43.68
C GLU A 179 -3.19 -19.77 45.05
N GLY A 180 -3.83 -18.60 45.09
CA GLY A 180 -4.42 -18.06 46.33
C GLY A 180 -3.42 -17.76 47.44
N GLY A 181 -2.14 -17.57 47.10
CA GLY A 181 -1.07 -17.32 48.06
C GLY A 181 -0.96 -15.85 48.52
N THR A 182 -0.04 -15.61 49.45
CA THR A 182 0.25 -14.27 49.99
C THR A 182 0.63 -13.24 48.91
N ALA A 183 1.23 -13.67 47.80
CA ALA A 183 1.54 -12.78 46.67
C ALA A 183 0.30 -12.23 45.95
N ALA A 184 -0.73 -13.05 45.75
CA ALA A 184 -1.99 -12.63 45.14
C ALA A 184 -2.74 -11.64 46.04
N ASP A 185 -2.72 -11.91 47.34
CA ASP A 185 -3.39 -11.07 48.34
C ASP A 185 -2.73 -9.68 48.45
N VAL A 186 -1.40 -9.63 48.44
CA VAL A 186 -0.64 -8.36 48.37
C VAL A 186 -0.95 -7.62 47.07
N LEU A 187 -1.01 -8.30 45.92
CA LEU A 187 -1.32 -7.66 44.63
C LEU A 187 -2.72 -7.03 44.60
N LEU A 188 -3.73 -7.69 45.18
CA LEU A 188 -5.13 -7.28 45.11
C LEU A 188 -5.56 -6.32 46.22
N HIS A 189 -4.97 -6.40 47.41
CA HIS A 189 -5.45 -5.68 48.60
C HIS A 189 -4.49 -4.61 49.12
N THR A 190 -3.30 -4.45 48.52
CA THR A 190 -2.38 -3.37 48.91
C THR A 190 -2.30 -2.27 47.84
N PRO A 191 -2.18 -0.99 48.24
CA PRO A 191 -2.00 0.12 47.31
C PRO A 191 -0.70 -0.01 46.48
N LEU A 192 0.32 -0.66 47.03
CA LEU A 192 1.56 -0.96 46.32
C LEU A 192 1.34 -2.01 45.21
N GLY A 193 0.49 -3.01 45.44
CA GLY A 193 0.07 -4.01 44.46
C GLY A 193 -0.68 -3.42 43.26
N TRP A 194 -1.60 -2.48 43.51
CA TRP A 194 -2.29 -1.79 42.42
C TRP A 194 -1.36 -0.93 41.57
N PHE A 195 -0.38 -0.27 42.21
CA PHE A 195 0.61 0.51 41.48
C PHE A 195 1.49 -0.38 40.59
N SER A 196 1.93 -1.55 41.08
CA SER A 196 2.75 -2.47 40.29
C SER A 196 1.99 -3.07 39.11
N VAL A 197 0.72 -3.45 39.29
CA VAL A 197 -0.16 -3.90 38.20
C VAL A 197 -0.39 -2.81 37.17
N ALA A 198 -0.69 -1.58 37.61
CA ALA A 198 -0.88 -0.45 36.71
C ALA A 198 0.40 -0.12 35.93
N ALA A 199 1.57 -0.15 36.58
CA ALA A 199 2.86 0.07 35.95
C ALA A 199 3.19 -1.03 34.94
N ALA A 200 2.96 -2.30 35.29
CA ALA A 200 3.14 -3.44 34.40
C ALA A 200 2.24 -3.33 33.17
N ALA A 201 0.94 -3.06 33.35
CA ALA A 201 -0.01 -2.88 32.26
C ALA A 201 0.37 -1.70 31.36
N LEU A 202 0.82 -0.59 31.93
CA LEU A 202 1.27 0.56 31.16
C LEU A 202 2.51 0.20 30.31
N MET A 203 3.47 -0.52 30.89
CA MET A 203 4.68 -0.93 30.19
C MET A 203 4.39 -1.95 29.09
N GLU A 204 3.46 -2.88 29.32
CA GLU A 204 2.93 -3.83 28.34
C GLU A 204 2.33 -3.08 27.14
N LEU A 205 1.42 -2.14 27.41
CA LEU A 205 0.74 -1.34 26.40
C LEU A 205 1.73 -0.45 25.62
N ALA A 206 2.73 0.11 26.30
CA ALA A 206 3.80 0.88 25.66
C ALA A 206 4.63 0.00 24.72
N GLY A 207 4.99 -1.22 25.14
CA GLY A 207 5.68 -2.20 24.29
C GLY A 207 4.87 -2.57 23.04
N ILE A 208 3.58 -2.86 23.21
CA ILE A 208 2.68 -3.16 22.09
C ILE A 208 2.57 -1.95 21.14
N ALA A 209 2.39 -0.74 21.68
CA ALA A 209 2.30 0.49 20.89
C ALA A 209 3.58 0.76 20.09
N TRP A 210 4.75 0.57 20.73
CA TRP A 210 6.04 0.68 20.04
C TRP A 210 6.13 -0.32 18.90
N MET A 211 5.90 -1.62 19.16
CA MET A 211 6.04 -2.65 18.14
C MET A 211 5.06 -2.45 16.98
N ARG A 212 3.81 -2.00 17.24
CA ARG A 212 2.87 -1.63 16.17
C ARG A 212 3.43 -0.49 15.31
N GLY A 213 3.99 0.54 15.95
CA GLY A 213 4.63 1.65 15.25
C GLY A 213 5.89 1.26 14.46
N LEU A 214 6.59 0.19 14.84
CA LEU A 214 7.71 -0.37 14.10
C LEU A 214 7.22 -1.14 12.85
N ILE A 215 6.21 -1.99 13.02
CA ILE A 215 5.61 -2.79 11.95
C ILE A 215 5.01 -1.90 10.84
N GLU A 216 4.31 -0.83 11.23
CA GLU A 216 3.72 0.12 10.27
C GLU A 216 4.75 0.84 9.42
N ARG A 217 6.00 0.97 9.89
CA ARG A 217 7.10 1.58 9.14
C ARG A 217 7.88 0.58 8.30
N ALA A 218 7.90 -0.69 8.69
CA ALA A 218 8.66 -1.74 8.03
C ALA A 218 8.02 -2.20 6.70
N VAL A 219 6.70 -2.03 6.54
CA VAL A 219 5.98 -2.45 5.33
C VAL A 219 5.36 -1.23 4.62
N PRO A 220 5.85 -0.84 3.43
CA PRO A 220 5.25 0.24 2.64
C PRO A 220 3.92 -0.10 1.92
#